data_AF-A0A9X3UVM3-F1
#
_entry.id   AF-A0A9X3UVM3-F1
#
_cell.length_a   1.000
_cell.length_b   1.000
_cell.length_c   1.000
_cell.angle_alpha   90.00
_cell.angle_beta   90.00
_cell.angle_gamma   90.00
#
_symmetry.space_group_name_H-M   'P 1'
#
loop_
_entity.id
_entity.type
_entity.pdbx_description
1 polymer ?
#
loop_
_entity_poly.entity_id
_entity_poly.type
_entity_poly.pdbx_seq_one_letter_code
_entity_poly.pdbx_strand_id
1 'polypeptide(L)'
;MSELKTHFSAQELVDFKLVTLPKTKKAILTQAKREQWESRERKGKGGGYEYAFSSLPQDVQTEYLLKHSGIKNQSAEAKERQSLLTESAWNVLASATFEQEKRAERRFQAVVKVARLVENKIPLMKAFEQVVALYATDSDDETISKGSLKRWWYKVKTHPQGIWLPLLLDRTERDNSCRWADISDKAWAFFCADYLRKSKPKFSVCYYRLTLAAEENGWTIPSLSSLKRKFYNEFTEAEIALARGGEHELRELTAPQIRTVMDLEAYEIVNGDGYQHNVFVDWYEDGRPPIRPKTWFWQDVRTRRILSYCVDDSENGDQIRQATLRMIKQYG
;
A
#
# COMPACT_ATOMS: atom_id res chain seq x y z
N MET A 1 -32.34 -8.76 18.44
CA MET A 1 -33.59 -9.18 17.77
C MET A 1 -34.72 -8.46 18.47
N SER A 2 -35.42 -7.53 17.81
CA SER A 2 -36.58 -6.88 18.41
C SER A 2 -37.68 -7.93 18.60
N GLU A 3 -38.12 -8.15 19.83
CA GLU A 3 -39.21 -9.05 20.15
C GLU A 3 -40.44 -8.67 19.31
N LEU A 4 -40.80 -9.51 18.35
CA LEU A 4 -42.04 -9.36 17.61
C LEU A 4 -43.19 -9.53 18.59
N LYS A 5 -44.03 -8.51 18.71
CA LYS A 5 -45.23 -8.56 19.52
C LYS A 5 -46.04 -9.81 19.11
N THR A 6 -46.26 -10.71 20.06
CA THR A 6 -46.84 -12.03 19.78
C THR A 6 -48.35 -12.00 19.56
N HIS A 7 -49.03 -10.98 20.08
CA HIS A 7 -50.48 -10.83 19.98
C HIS A 7 -50.87 -9.41 19.57
N PHE A 8 -51.86 -9.28 18.69
CA PHE A 8 -52.35 -8.03 18.14
C PHE A 8 -53.84 -7.84 18.42
N SER A 9 -54.25 -6.61 18.72
CA SER A 9 -55.68 -6.31 18.88
C SER A 9 -56.38 -6.18 17.52
N ALA A 10 -57.70 -6.41 17.47
CA ALA A 10 -58.47 -6.21 16.24
C ALA A 10 -58.37 -4.77 15.69
N GLN A 11 -58.13 -3.77 16.54
CA GLN A 11 -57.92 -2.40 16.09
C GLN A 11 -56.54 -2.23 15.44
N GLU A 12 -55.49 -2.78 16.05
CA GLU A 12 -54.13 -2.77 15.49
C GLU A 12 -54.07 -3.46 14.13
N LEU A 13 -54.80 -4.56 13.95
CA LEU A 13 -54.89 -5.26 12.65
C LEU A 13 -55.59 -4.42 11.56
N VAL A 14 -56.60 -3.62 11.91
CA VAL A 14 -57.20 -2.65 10.97
C VAL A 14 -56.20 -1.55 10.64
N ASP A 15 -55.48 -1.06 11.66
CA ASP A 15 -54.55 0.05 11.53
C ASP A 15 -53.34 -0.32 10.64
N PHE A 16 -52.96 -1.60 10.56
CA PHE A 16 -51.95 -2.10 9.61
C PHE A 16 -52.38 -2.03 8.14
N LYS A 17 -53.68 -1.81 7.84
CA LYS A 17 -54.21 -1.66 6.47
C LYS A 17 -53.71 -2.75 5.51
N LEU A 18 -53.74 -4.01 5.97
CA LEU A 18 -53.41 -5.16 5.15
C LEU A 18 -54.50 -5.36 4.09
N VAL A 19 -54.11 -5.66 2.86
CA VAL A 19 -55.03 -5.85 1.72
C VAL A 19 -55.83 -7.14 1.91
N THR A 20 -55.19 -8.13 2.53
CA THR A 20 -55.78 -9.44 2.84
C THR A 20 -56.74 -9.44 4.02
N LEU A 21 -56.80 -8.36 4.82
CA LEU A 21 -57.72 -8.25 5.96
C LEU A 21 -58.88 -7.29 5.70
N PRO A 22 -60.05 -7.52 6.33
CA PRO A 22 -61.16 -6.58 6.33
C PRO A 22 -60.78 -5.22 6.95
N LYS A 23 -61.23 -4.13 6.32
CA LYS A 23 -60.90 -2.75 6.74
C LYS A 23 -61.67 -2.24 7.96
N THR A 24 -62.50 -3.07 8.61
CA THR A 24 -63.30 -2.66 9.77
C THR A 24 -63.15 -3.63 10.92
N LYS A 25 -63.09 -3.08 12.15
CA LYS A 25 -62.92 -3.86 13.38
C LYS A 25 -63.98 -4.94 13.55
N LYS A 26 -65.24 -4.63 13.22
CA LYS A 26 -66.36 -5.58 13.29
C LYS A 26 -66.16 -6.78 12.37
N ALA A 27 -65.68 -6.56 11.15
CA ALA A 27 -65.44 -7.64 10.20
C ALA A 27 -64.25 -8.52 10.59
N ILE A 28 -63.19 -7.94 11.16
CA ILE A 28 -62.06 -8.71 11.72
C ILE A 28 -62.53 -9.59 12.90
N LEU A 29 -63.35 -9.07 13.80
CA LEU A 29 -63.90 -9.87 14.91
C LEU A 29 -64.79 -11.02 14.42
N THR A 30 -65.60 -10.80 13.38
CA THR A 30 -66.41 -11.85 12.75
C THR A 30 -65.53 -12.91 12.09
N GLN A 31 -64.47 -12.49 11.39
CA GLN A 31 -63.53 -13.39 10.74
C GLN A 31 -62.74 -14.23 11.76
N ALA A 32 -62.25 -13.60 12.84
CA ALA A 32 -61.53 -14.28 13.90
C ALA A 32 -62.41 -15.33 14.61
N LYS A 33 -63.71 -15.06 14.78
CA LYS A 33 -64.67 -16.06 15.30
C LYS A 33 -64.94 -17.19 14.32
N ARG A 34 -65.04 -16.88 13.02
CA ARG A 34 -65.27 -17.88 11.96
C ARG A 34 -64.08 -18.82 11.79
N GLU A 35 -62.87 -18.26 11.85
CA GLU A 35 -61.60 -18.97 11.62
C GLU A 35 -60.93 -19.41 12.93
N GLN A 36 -61.60 -19.22 14.08
CA GLN A 36 -61.17 -19.68 15.41
C GLN A 36 -59.73 -19.27 15.76
N TRP A 37 -59.38 -17.99 15.55
CA TRP A 37 -58.05 -17.50 15.89
C TRP A 37 -57.77 -17.60 17.39
N GLU A 38 -56.56 -18.01 17.75
CA GLU A 38 -56.14 -18.11 19.15
C GLU A 38 -56.14 -16.72 19.78
N SER A 39 -56.85 -16.58 20.89
CA SER A 39 -57.10 -15.27 21.49
C SER A 39 -56.86 -15.28 23.00
N ARG A 40 -56.37 -14.15 23.51
CA ARG A 40 -56.18 -13.89 24.93
C ARG A 40 -56.96 -12.66 25.36
N GLU A 41 -57.44 -12.64 26.59
CA GLU A 41 -58.06 -11.44 27.14
C GLU A 41 -57.03 -10.31 27.25
N ARG A 42 -57.41 -9.13 26.74
CA ARG A 42 -56.56 -7.96 26.75
C ARG A 42 -56.47 -7.38 28.16
N LYS A 43 -55.26 -7.30 28.70
CA LYS A 43 -55.00 -6.60 29.97
C LYS A 43 -54.96 -5.07 29.73
N GLY A 44 -56.09 -4.37 29.94
CA GLY A 44 -56.18 -2.91 29.81
C GLY A 44 -57.61 -2.34 29.94
N LYS A 45 -57.75 -1.00 29.98
CA LYS A 45 -59.06 -0.32 30.02
C LYS A 45 -59.83 -0.55 28.70
N GLY A 46 -61.06 -1.06 28.80
CA GLY A 46 -61.98 -1.22 27.67
C GLY A 46 -62.27 -2.67 27.21
N GLY A 47 -61.69 -3.68 27.85
CA GLY A 47 -61.94 -5.09 27.55
C GLY A 47 -61.59 -5.51 26.10
N GLY A 48 -61.84 -6.79 25.77
CA GLY A 48 -61.65 -7.35 24.43
C GLY A 48 -60.51 -8.38 24.34
N TYR A 49 -60.35 -8.94 23.13
CA TYR A 49 -59.38 -10.01 22.86
C TYR A 49 -58.21 -9.50 21.99
N GLU A 50 -57.01 -10.04 22.24
CA GLU A 50 -55.85 -9.95 21.36
C GLU A 50 -55.62 -11.31 20.71
N TYR A 51 -55.29 -11.32 19.42
CA TYR A 51 -55.12 -12.53 18.62
C TYR A 51 -53.65 -12.84 18.40
N ALA A 52 -53.26 -14.11 18.52
CA ALA A 52 -51.89 -14.55 18.30
C ALA A 52 -51.51 -14.43 16.83
N PHE A 53 -50.31 -13.90 16.55
CA PHE A 53 -49.80 -13.74 15.18
C PHE A 53 -49.76 -15.07 14.41
N SER A 54 -49.38 -16.16 15.09
CA SER A 54 -49.33 -17.52 14.54
C SER A 54 -50.68 -18.09 14.09
N SER A 55 -51.77 -17.59 14.66
CA SER A 55 -53.13 -18.03 14.33
C SER A 55 -53.80 -17.24 13.21
N LEU A 56 -53.16 -16.17 12.72
CA LEU A 56 -53.65 -15.40 11.57
C LEU A 56 -53.49 -16.22 10.28
N PRO A 57 -54.29 -15.97 9.22
CA PRO A 57 -54.10 -16.60 7.93
C PRO A 57 -52.68 -16.39 7.37
N GLN A 58 -52.11 -17.41 6.73
CA GLN A 58 -50.73 -17.38 6.22
C GLN A 58 -50.47 -16.19 5.29
N ASP A 59 -51.45 -15.81 4.48
CA ASP A 59 -51.37 -14.66 3.57
C ASP A 59 -51.22 -13.34 4.32
N VAL A 60 -51.93 -13.21 5.45
CA VAL A 60 -51.89 -12.03 6.34
C VAL A 60 -50.56 -11.96 7.08
N GLN A 61 -50.06 -13.09 7.57
CA GLN A 61 -48.74 -13.17 8.19
C GLN A 61 -47.64 -12.75 7.20
N THR A 62 -47.72 -13.24 5.96
CA THR A 62 -46.77 -12.94 4.90
C THR A 62 -46.81 -11.47 4.51
N GLU A 63 -47.99 -10.89 4.31
CA GLU A 63 -48.16 -9.47 3.99
C GLU A 63 -47.67 -8.55 5.12
N TYR A 64 -47.96 -8.91 6.37
CA TYR A 64 -47.47 -8.19 7.54
C TYR A 64 -45.94 -8.22 7.61
N LEU A 65 -45.32 -9.39 7.44
CA LEU A 65 -43.87 -9.53 7.42
C LEU A 65 -43.24 -8.73 6.28
N LEU A 66 -43.80 -8.73 5.08
CA LEU A 66 -43.29 -7.93 3.95
C LEU A 66 -43.35 -6.42 4.20
N LYS A 67 -44.41 -5.91 4.83
CA LYS A 67 -44.58 -4.47 5.12
C LYS A 67 -43.79 -4.01 6.35
N HIS A 68 -43.63 -4.87 7.35
CA HIS A 68 -43.00 -4.55 8.63
C HIS A 68 -41.60 -5.14 8.81
N SER A 69 -41.10 -5.98 7.89
CA SER A 69 -39.67 -6.23 7.73
C SER A 69 -39.03 -4.94 7.25
N GLY A 70 -38.77 -4.02 8.18
CA GLY A 70 -38.09 -2.78 7.87
C GLY A 70 -36.81 -3.12 7.13
N ILE A 71 -36.72 -2.68 5.87
CA ILE A 71 -35.47 -2.51 5.14
C ILE A 71 -34.71 -1.40 5.88
N LYS A 72 -34.23 -1.70 7.09
CA LYS A 72 -33.42 -0.80 7.90
C LYS A 72 -32.01 -0.86 7.31
N ASN A 73 -31.56 0.24 6.73
CA ASN A 73 -30.15 0.63 6.50
C ASN A 73 -29.19 -0.38 5.83
N GLN A 74 -29.63 -1.55 5.37
CA GLN A 74 -28.77 -2.51 4.67
C GLN A 74 -28.23 -1.96 3.35
N SER A 75 -28.94 -1.02 2.70
CA SER A 75 -28.51 -0.47 1.41
C SER A 75 -27.32 0.48 1.51
N ALA A 76 -27.18 1.22 2.61
CA ALA A 76 -26.05 2.14 2.80
C ALA A 76 -24.80 1.36 3.24
N GLU A 77 -24.93 0.50 4.25
CA GLU A 77 -23.85 -0.37 4.71
C GLU A 77 -23.37 -1.35 3.63
N ALA A 78 -24.28 -1.87 2.78
CA ALA A 78 -23.89 -2.73 1.65
C ALA A 78 -23.13 -1.96 0.57
N LYS A 79 -23.51 -0.70 0.27
CA LYS A 79 -22.78 0.16 -0.67
C LYS A 79 -21.39 0.51 -0.16
N GLU A 80 -21.28 0.84 1.12
CA GLU A 80 -20.00 1.14 1.76
C GLU A 80 -19.08 -0.09 1.79
N ARG A 81 -19.61 -1.26 2.18
CA ARG A 81 -18.87 -2.53 2.09
C ARG A 81 -18.43 -2.85 0.65
N GLN A 82 -19.27 -2.59 -0.34
CA GLN A 82 -18.94 -2.77 -1.75
C GLN A 82 -17.83 -1.81 -2.20
N SER A 83 -17.86 -0.55 -1.74
CA SER A 83 -16.81 0.44 -2.01
C SER A 83 -15.47 0.02 -1.42
N LEU A 84 -15.45 -0.37 -0.15
CA LEU A 84 -14.25 -0.85 0.54
C LEU A 84 -13.67 -2.11 -0.12
N LEU A 85 -14.54 -3.05 -0.52
CA LEU A 85 -14.12 -4.24 -1.26
C LEU A 85 -13.50 -3.88 -2.62
N THR A 86 -14.07 -2.89 -3.31
CA THR A 86 -13.54 -2.39 -4.59
C THR A 86 -12.13 -1.82 -4.41
N GLU A 87 -11.96 -0.92 -3.46
CA GLU A 87 -10.68 -0.27 -3.18
C GLU A 87 -9.60 -1.28 -2.77
N SER A 88 -9.94 -2.20 -1.87
CA SER A 88 -9.00 -3.26 -1.46
C SER A 88 -8.57 -4.16 -2.61
N ALA A 89 -9.47 -4.46 -3.56
CA ALA A 89 -9.17 -5.29 -4.71
C ALA A 89 -8.21 -4.58 -5.68
N TRP A 90 -8.43 -3.28 -5.94
CA TRP A 90 -7.55 -2.48 -6.79
C TRP A 90 -6.17 -2.26 -6.18
N ASN A 91 -6.07 -2.07 -4.86
CA ASN A 91 -4.77 -1.98 -4.18
C ASN A 91 -3.95 -3.27 -4.33
N VAL A 92 -4.61 -4.43 -4.33
CA VAL A 92 -3.94 -5.72 -4.59
C VAL A 92 -3.39 -5.77 -6.02
N LEU A 93 -4.14 -5.30 -7.01
CA LEU A 93 -3.66 -5.21 -8.40
C LEU A 93 -2.50 -4.22 -8.53
N ALA A 94 -2.57 -3.05 -7.88
CA ALA A 94 -1.50 -2.05 -7.90
C ALA A 94 -0.17 -2.58 -7.31
N SER A 95 -0.23 -3.58 -6.42
CA SER A 95 0.95 -4.25 -5.87
C SER A 95 1.44 -5.45 -6.69
N ALA A 96 0.72 -5.82 -7.76
CA ALA A 96 1.01 -7.01 -8.55
C ALA A 96 2.20 -6.79 -9.50
N THR A 97 2.84 -7.89 -9.90
CA THR A 97 3.88 -7.85 -10.94
C THR A 97 3.24 -7.83 -12.33
N PHE A 98 3.97 -7.32 -13.33
CA PHE A 98 3.53 -7.28 -14.73
C PHE A 98 3.06 -8.65 -15.26
N GLU A 99 3.76 -9.73 -14.89
CA GLU A 99 3.37 -11.10 -15.25
C GLU A 99 2.04 -11.53 -14.61
N GLN A 100 1.78 -11.10 -13.37
CA GLN A 100 0.50 -11.38 -12.70
C GLN A 100 -0.64 -10.59 -13.33
N GLU A 101 -0.41 -9.33 -13.69
CA GLU A 101 -1.38 -8.49 -14.41
C GLU A 101 -1.72 -9.09 -15.77
N LYS A 102 -0.70 -9.47 -16.57
CA LYS A 102 -0.90 -10.11 -17.88
C LYS A 102 -1.73 -11.39 -17.78
N ARG A 103 -1.45 -12.24 -16.78
CA ARG A 103 -2.25 -13.45 -16.53
C ARG A 103 -3.68 -13.11 -16.08
N ALA A 104 -3.86 -12.12 -15.20
CA ALA A 104 -5.17 -11.69 -14.73
C ALA A 104 -6.02 -11.10 -15.87
N GLU A 105 -5.41 -10.33 -16.77
CA GLU A 105 -6.05 -9.77 -17.94
C GLU A 105 -6.53 -10.86 -18.91
N ARG A 106 -5.69 -11.86 -19.19
CA ARG A 106 -6.07 -13.02 -20.02
C ARG A 106 -7.30 -13.73 -19.44
N ARG A 107 -7.32 -13.94 -18.12
CA ARG A 107 -8.46 -14.55 -17.42
C ARG A 107 -9.70 -13.68 -17.49
N PHE A 108 -9.53 -12.37 -17.32
CA PHE A 108 -10.62 -11.39 -17.43
C PHE A 108 -11.24 -11.45 -18.82
N GLN A 109 -10.44 -11.44 -19.88
CA GLN A 109 -10.94 -11.57 -21.26
C GLN A 109 -11.73 -12.87 -21.47
N ALA A 110 -11.24 -13.99 -20.95
CA ALA A 110 -11.95 -15.27 -21.05
C ALA A 110 -13.30 -15.24 -20.33
N VAL A 111 -13.35 -14.70 -19.12
CA VAL A 111 -14.59 -14.59 -18.32
C VAL A 111 -15.57 -13.60 -18.95
N VAL A 112 -15.11 -12.47 -19.49
CA VAL A 112 -15.97 -11.51 -20.21
C VAL A 112 -16.60 -12.15 -21.45
N LYS A 113 -15.88 -12.99 -22.19
CA LYS A 113 -16.45 -13.76 -23.30
C LYS A 113 -17.55 -14.71 -22.82
N VAL A 114 -17.36 -15.41 -21.68
CA VAL A 114 -18.42 -16.24 -21.08
C VAL A 114 -19.64 -15.39 -20.69
N ALA A 115 -19.43 -14.22 -20.07
CA ALA A 115 -20.51 -13.32 -19.68
C ALA A 115 -21.39 -12.93 -20.87
N ARG A 116 -20.77 -12.52 -21.99
CA ARG A 116 -21.47 -12.16 -23.24
C ARG A 116 -22.29 -13.31 -23.82
N LEU A 117 -21.78 -14.54 -23.77
CA LEU A 117 -22.51 -15.71 -24.27
C LEU A 117 -23.74 -16.02 -23.39
N VAL A 118 -23.61 -15.85 -22.07
CA VAL A 118 -24.71 -16.02 -21.12
C VAL A 118 -25.77 -14.93 -21.28
N GLU A 119 -25.37 -13.67 -21.52
CA GLU A 119 -26.27 -12.57 -21.87
C GLU A 119 -27.08 -12.87 -23.14
N ASN A 120 -26.46 -13.53 -24.12
CA ASN A 120 -27.11 -14.02 -25.34
C ASN A 120 -27.95 -15.31 -25.14
N LYS A 121 -28.28 -15.66 -23.90
CA LYS A 121 -29.11 -16.82 -23.53
C LYS A 121 -28.54 -18.19 -23.95
N ILE A 122 -27.24 -18.29 -24.19
CA ILE A 122 -26.58 -19.58 -24.42
C ILE A 122 -26.46 -20.30 -23.06
N PRO A 123 -26.77 -21.61 -22.99
CA PRO A 123 -26.59 -22.37 -21.77
C PRO A 123 -25.14 -22.30 -21.26
N LEU A 124 -24.96 -22.06 -19.96
CA LEU A 124 -23.65 -21.82 -19.33
C LEU A 124 -22.59 -22.87 -19.69
N MET A 125 -22.99 -24.15 -19.76
CA MET A 125 -22.08 -25.25 -20.10
C MET A 125 -21.59 -25.19 -21.55
N LYS A 126 -22.46 -24.80 -22.50
CA LYS A 126 -22.08 -24.60 -23.90
C LYS A 126 -21.21 -23.36 -24.07
N ALA A 127 -21.47 -22.30 -23.28
CA ALA A 127 -20.64 -21.10 -23.28
C ALA A 127 -19.18 -21.40 -22.87
N PHE A 128 -18.98 -22.23 -21.84
CA PHE A 128 -17.63 -22.65 -21.45
C PHE A 128 -16.91 -23.44 -22.55
N GLU A 129 -17.61 -24.35 -23.22
CA GLU A 129 -17.01 -25.16 -24.29
C GLU A 129 -16.59 -24.31 -25.49
N GLN A 130 -17.41 -23.34 -25.88
CA GLN A 130 -17.09 -22.40 -26.97
C GLN A 130 -15.88 -21.53 -26.63
N VAL A 131 -15.81 -21.00 -25.41
CA VAL A 131 -14.67 -20.16 -24.99
C VAL A 131 -13.40 -20.99 -24.92
N VAL A 132 -13.44 -22.20 -24.36
CA VAL A 132 -12.27 -23.09 -24.34
C VAL A 132 -11.79 -23.44 -25.74
N ALA A 133 -12.71 -23.71 -26.68
CA ALA A 133 -12.36 -23.99 -28.08
C ALA A 133 -11.67 -22.81 -28.78
N LEU A 134 -12.11 -21.57 -28.50
CA LEU A 134 -11.48 -20.35 -29.03
C LEU A 134 -10.05 -20.16 -28.50
N TYR A 135 -9.81 -20.40 -27.22
CA TYR A 135 -8.47 -20.27 -26.64
C TYR A 135 -7.55 -21.47 -26.92
N ALA A 136 -8.09 -22.59 -27.43
CA ALA A 136 -7.30 -23.75 -27.84
C ALA A 136 -6.63 -23.56 -29.21
N THR A 137 -7.11 -22.60 -30.02
CA THR A 137 -6.57 -22.30 -31.35
C THR A 137 -5.43 -21.27 -31.31
N ASP A 138 -5.33 -20.50 -30.23
CA ASP A 138 -4.22 -19.57 -29.99
C ASP A 138 -3.00 -20.35 -29.48
N SER A 139 -2.07 -20.69 -30.38
CA SER A 139 -0.97 -21.64 -30.17
C SER A 139 0.20 -21.16 -29.30
N ASP A 140 0.23 -19.89 -28.89
CA ASP A 140 1.40 -19.28 -28.23
C ASP A 140 1.28 -19.13 -26.70
N ASP A 141 0.16 -19.51 -26.09
CA ASP A 141 -0.06 -19.25 -24.66
C ASP A 141 -0.74 -20.41 -23.90
N GLU A 142 -0.64 -20.36 -22.56
CA GLU A 142 -1.21 -21.32 -21.61
C GLU A 142 -2.68 -21.67 -21.94
N THR A 143 -2.94 -22.97 -22.10
CA THR A 143 -4.25 -23.51 -22.45
C THR A 143 -5.23 -23.35 -21.28
N ILE A 144 -6.39 -22.75 -21.55
CA ILE A 144 -7.42 -22.54 -20.53
C ILE A 144 -8.30 -23.78 -20.42
N SER A 145 -8.22 -24.49 -19.29
CA SER A 145 -9.11 -25.63 -19.03
C SER A 145 -10.55 -25.18 -18.70
N LYS A 146 -11.53 -26.03 -19.02
CA LYS A 146 -12.94 -25.83 -18.63
C LYS A 146 -13.11 -25.70 -17.10
N GLY A 147 -12.31 -26.45 -16.33
CA GLY A 147 -12.32 -26.39 -14.86
C GLY A 147 -11.83 -25.06 -14.32
N SER A 148 -10.73 -24.53 -14.87
CA SER A 148 -10.17 -23.22 -14.51
C SER A 148 -11.16 -22.09 -14.83
N LEU A 149 -11.73 -22.10 -16.03
CA LEU A 149 -12.72 -21.10 -16.46
C LEU A 149 -13.98 -21.11 -15.59
N LYS A 150 -14.45 -22.30 -15.21
CA LYS A 150 -15.55 -22.45 -14.24
C LYS A 150 -15.16 -21.83 -12.89
N ARG A 151 -13.99 -22.16 -12.36
CA ARG A 151 -13.51 -21.60 -11.07
C ARG A 151 -13.48 -20.07 -11.10
N TRP A 152 -12.97 -19.49 -12.17
CA TRP A 152 -12.91 -18.04 -12.37
C TRP A 152 -14.31 -17.41 -12.48
N TRP A 153 -15.21 -18.01 -13.26
CA TRP A 153 -16.59 -17.54 -13.40
C TRP A 153 -17.31 -17.45 -12.07
N TYR A 154 -17.27 -18.53 -11.27
CA TYR A 154 -17.94 -18.54 -9.97
C TYR A 154 -17.28 -17.61 -8.94
N LYS A 155 -16.01 -17.24 -9.14
CA LYS A 155 -15.30 -16.24 -8.31
C LYS A 155 -15.79 -14.81 -8.57
N VAL A 156 -16.17 -14.47 -9.80
CA VAL A 156 -16.49 -13.08 -10.18
C VAL A 156 -17.97 -12.80 -10.44
N LYS A 157 -18.79 -13.82 -10.75
CA LYS A 157 -20.20 -13.65 -11.14
C LYS A 157 -21.08 -12.87 -10.14
N THR A 158 -20.70 -12.86 -8.86
CA THR A 158 -21.42 -12.18 -7.77
C THR A 158 -21.06 -10.71 -7.66
N HIS A 159 -20.03 -10.26 -8.36
CA HIS A 159 -19.46 -8.92 -8.27
C HIS A 159 -19.70 -8.14 -9.57
N PRO A 160 -19.74 -6.80 -9.52
CA PRO A 160 -19.84 -5.98 -10.72
C PRO A 160 -18.59 -6.15 -11.61
N GLN A 161 -18.78 -6.08 -12.92
CA GLN A 161 -17.73 -6.33 -13.92
C GLN A 161 -16.46 -5.49 -13.72
N GLY A 162 -16.61 -4.26 -13.22
CA GLY A 162 -15.48 -3.36 -12.96
C GLY A 162 -14.45 -3.90 -11.96
N ILE A 163 -14.77 -4.90 -11.14
CA ILE A 163 -13.86 -5.47 -10.12
C ILE A 163 -13.35 -6.86 -10.53
N TRP A 164 -13.73 -7.38 -11.70
CA TRP A 164 -13.37 -8.74 -12.08
C TRP A 164 -11.87 -8.92 -12.28
N LEU A 165 -11.19 -7.92 -12.87
CA LEU A 165 -9.74 -7.98 -13.11
C LEU A 165 -8.93 -8.22 -11.81
N PRO A 166 -9.04 -7.38 -10.76
CA PRO A 166 -8.31 -7.62 -9.51
C PRO A 166 -8.74 -8.92 -8.79
N LEU A 167 -10.00 -9.36 -8.94
CA LEU A 167 -10.46 -10.63 -8.37
C LEU A 167 -9.85 -11.85 -9.08
N LEU A 168 -9.49 -11.74 -10.35
CA LEU A 168 -8.90 -12.82 -11.14
C LEU A 168 -7.38 -12.94 -11.02
N LEU A 169 -6.76 -12.03 -10.26
CA LEU A 169 -5.35 -12.09 -9.92
C LEU A 169 -5.02 -13.40 -9.19
N ASP A 170 -3.87 -13.98 -9.52
CA ASP A 170 -3.29 -15.09 -8.78
C ASP A 170 -2.90 -14.62 -7.38
N ARG A 171 -3.78 -14.86 -6.41
CA ARG A 171 -3.39 -14.88 -5.01
C ARG A 171 -2.63 -16.17 -4.78
N THR A 172 -1.31 -16.14 -5.01
CA THR A 172 -0.45 -17.01 -4.22
C THR A 172 -0.54 -16.44 -2.82
N GLU A 173 -1.35 -17.06 -1.96
CA GLU A 173 -1.23 -16.90 -0.52
C GLU A 173 0.19 -17.35 -0.18
N ARG A 174 1.16 -16.44 -0.30
CA ARG A 174 2.46 -16.62 0.29
C ARG A 174 2.16 -16.56 1.77
N ASP A 175 2.14 -17.73 2.39
CA ASP A 175 2.12 -17.86 3.84
C ASP A 175 3.36 -17.13 4.36
N ASN A 176 3.15 -15.86 4.72
CA ASN A 176 4.21 -14.95 5.18
C ASN A 176 4.48 -15.15 6.67
N SER A 177 3.83 -16.13 7.31
CA SER A 177 4.01 -16.45 8.73
C SER A 177 5.45 -16.81 9.09
N CYS A 178 6.19 -17.42 8.14
CA CYS A 178 7.60 -17.78 8.29
C CYS A 178 8.49 -17.04 7.28
N ARG A 179 8.42 -15.70 7.24
CA ARG A 179 9.13 -14.90 6.22
C ARG A 179 10.64 -14.86 6.40
N TRP A 180 11.13 -15.13 7.61
CA TRP A 180 12.52 -15.02 7.98
C TRP A 180 13.01 -16.30 8.63
N ALA A 181 14.23 -16.69 8.27
CA ALA A 181 14.88 -17.82 8.89
C ALA A 181 15.24 -17.49 10.34
N ASP A 182 15.12 -18.48 11.21
CA ASP A 182 15.36 -18.33 12.64
C ASP A 182 16.84 -17.98 12.91
N ILE A 183 17.05 -17.10 13.89
CA ILE A 183 18.38 -16.68 14.32
C ILE A 183 18.35 -16.43 15.82
N SER A 184 19.33 -16.99 16.54
CA SER A 184 19.48 -16.71 17.96
C SER A 184 19.81 -15.23 18.19
N ASP A 185 19.17 -14.58 19.18
CA ASP A 185 19.37 -13.15 19.48
C ASP A 185 20.85 -12.79 19.74
N LYS A 186 21.58 -13.68 20.42
CA LYS A 186 23.02 -13.52 20.68
C LYS A 186 23.85 -13.53 19.40
N ALA A 187 23.52 -14.41 18.46
CA ALA A 187 24.17 -14.47 17.15
C ALA A 187 23.87 -13.21 16.32
N TRP A 188 22.63 -12.71 16.38
CA TRP A 188 22.25 -11.47 15.71
C TRP A 188 23.03 -10.26 16.25
N ALA A 189 23.10 -10.12 17.58
CA ALA A 189 23.85 -9.05 18.23
C ALA A 189 25.35 -9.13 17.90
N PHE A 190 25.94 -10.33 17.90
CA PHE A 190 27.34 -10.55 17.54
C PHE A 190 27.61 -10.12 16.08
N PHE A 191 26.74 -10.49 15.15
CA PHE A 191 26.86 -10.11 13.75
C PHE A 191 26.76 -8.59 13.56
N CYS A 192 25.75 -7.95 14.15
CA CYS A 192 25.56 -6.50 14.06
C CYS A 192 26.77 -5.75 14.61
N ALA A 193 27.33 -6.21 15.74
CA ALA A 193 28.51 -5.63 16.36
C ALA A 193 29.80 -5.79 15.52
N ASP A 194 29.91 -6.80 14.64
CA ASP A 194 31.05 -6.93 13.72
C ASP A 194 30.84 -6.14 12.42
N TYR A 195 29.65 -6.22 11.83
CA TYR A 195 29.36 -5.60 10.53
C TYR A 195 29.25 -4.07 10.59
N LEU A 196 28.67 -3.53 11.66
CA LEU A 196 28.48 -2.09 11.84
C LEU A 196 29.74 -1.35 12.33
N ARG A 197 30.91 -2.01 12.32
CA ARG A 197 32.19 -1.37 12.69
C ARG A 197 32.66 -0.39 11.61
N LYS A 198 33.35 0.66 12.05
CA LYS A 198 34.00 1.67 11.18
C LYS A 198 35.06 1.10 10.24
N SER A 199 35.63 -0.07 10.55
CA SER A 199 36.56 -0.77 9.66
C SER A 199 35.90 -1.32 8.39
N LYS A 200 34.55 -1.27 8.31
CA LYS A 200 33.74 -1.70 7.16
C LYS A 200 34.10 -3.10 6.64
N PRO A 201 34.13 -4.15 7.50
CA PRO A 201 34.39 -5.50 7.02
C PRO A 201 33.34 -5.95 5.99
N LYS A 202 33.75 -6.86 5.09
CA LYS A 202 32.83 -7.44 4.10
C LYS A 202 31.80 -8.32 4.79
N PHE A 203 30.58 -8.34 4.25
CA PHE A 203 29.46 -9.14 4.81
C PHE A 203 29.81 -10.63 4.91
N SER A 204 30.48 -11.18 3.90
CA SER A 204 30.92 -12.59 3.88
C SER A 204 31.92 -12.92 4.98
N VAL A 205 32.82 -11.99 5.30
CA VAL A 205 33.82 -12.16 6.36
C VAL A 205 33.16 -12.14 7.74
N CYS A 206 32.20 -11.22 7.95
CA CYS A 206 31.42 -11.17 9.19
C CYS A 206 30.58 -12.45 9.37
N TYR A 207 30.00 -12.95 8.28
CA TYR A 207 29.25 -14.21 8.30
C TYR A 207 30.15 -15.42 8.62
N TYR A 208 31.36 -15.48 8.08
CA TYR A 208 32.33 -16.54 8.42
C TYR A 208 32.75 -16.51 9.89
N ARG A 209 32.95 -15.32 10.48
CA ARG A 209 33.21 -15.21 11.92
C ARG A 209 32.00 -15.62 12.75
N LEU A 210 30.80 -15.28 12.29
CA LEU A 210 29.55 -15.69 12.91
C LEU A 210 29.39 -17.22 12.88
N THR A 211 29.75 -17.90 11.79
CA THR A 211 29.67 -19.37 11.72
C THR A 211 30.59 -20.04 12.74
N LEU A 212 31.83 -19.54 12.89
CA LEU A 212 32.76 -20.04 13.90
C LEU A 212 32.21 -19.82 15.33
N ALA A 213 31.74 -18.61 15.63
CA ALA A 213 31.14 -18.30 16.93
C ALA A 213 29.86 -19.10 17.21
N ALA A 214 29.08 -19.40 16.16
CA ALA A 214 27.87 -20.21 16.28
C ALA A 214 28.20 -21.68 16.57
N GLU A 215 29.27 -22.24 16.00
CA GLU A 215 29.76 -23.59 16.30
C GLU A 215 30.21 -23.72 17.76
N GLU A 216 30.93 -22.72 18.29
CA GLU A 216 31.39 -22.70 19.67
C GLU A 216 30.24 -22.53 20.70
N ASN A 217 29.26 -21.68 20.38
CA ASN A 217 28.19 -21.32 21.32
C ASN A 217 26.87 -22.07 21.07
N GLY A 218 26.82 -22.93 20.05
CA GLY A 218 25.61 -23.65 19.64
C GLY A 218 24.47 -22.75 19.15
N TRP A 219 24.78 -21.63 18.47
CA TRP A 219 23.76 -20.70 17.98
C TRP A 219 23.13 -21.17 16.66
N THR A 220 21.83 -20.94 16.53
CA THR A 220 21.12 -21.15 15.26
C THR A 220 21.34 -19.94 14.36
N ILE A 221 21.89 -20.18 13.17
CA ILE A 221 22.15 -19.14 12.17
C ILE A 221 21.52 -19.52 10.82
N PRO A 222 20.95 -18.56 10.08
CA PRO A 222 20.36 -18.79 8.78
C PRO A 222 21.42 -18.71 7.67
N SER A 223 21.08 -19.09 6.44
CA SER A 223 21.97 -18.92 5.29
C SER A 223 22.37 -17.46 5.07
N LEU A 224 23.53 -17.23 4.44
CA LEU A 224 24.07 -15.89 4.15
C LEU A 224 23.03 -15.00 3.45
N SER A 225 22.33 -15.53 2.44
CA SER A 225 21.29 -14.80 1.71
C SER A 225 20.10 -14.41 2.58
N SER A 226 19.68 -15.30 3.48
CA SER A 226 18.59 -15.02 4.43
C SER A 226 19.01 -14.00 5.48
N LEU A 227 20.24 -14.09 6.01
CA LEU A 227 20.78 -13.10 6.94
C LEU A 227 20.87 -11.71 6.28
N LYS A 228 21.36 -11.66 5.04
CA LYS A 228 21.46 -10.43 4.26
C LYS A 228 20.09 -9.78 4.06
N ARG A 229 19.08 -10.57 3.68
CA ARG A 229 17.70 -10.10 3.56
C ARG A 229 17.11 -9.59 4.88
N LYS A 230 17.35 -10.29 5.99
CA LYS A 230 16.92 -9.85 7.32
C LYS A 230 17.57 -8.51 7.68
N PHE A 231 18.89 -8.39 7.49
CA PHE A 231 19.66 -7.19 7.81
C PHE A 231 19.19 -5.93 7.08
N TYR A 232 19.07 -5.97 5.75
CA TYR A 232 18.59 -4.81 4.99
C TYR A 232 17.10 -4.51 5.14
N ASN A 233 16.35 -5.41 5.77
CA ASN A 233 14.96 -5.15 6.17
C ASN A 233 14.87 -4.51 7.55
N GLU A 234 15.84 -4.79 8.43
CA GLU A 234 15.87 -4.28 9.80
C GLU A 234 16.56 -2.92 9.91
N PHE A 235 17.61 -2.70 9.12
CA PHE A 235 18.34 -1.43 9.06
C PHE A 235 18.13 -0.73 7.72
N THR A 236 17.83 0.55 7.80
CA THR A 236 17.80 1.45 6.66
C THR A 236 19.21 1.77 6.17
N GLU A 237 19.33 2.19 4.91
CA GLU A 237 20.62 2.60 4.32
C GLU A 237 21.26 3.75 5.12
N ALA A 238 20.45 4.67 5.64
CA ALA A 238 20.88 5.79 6.47
C ALA A 238 21.52 5.33 7.80
N GLU A 239 20.90 4.37 8.50
CA GLU A 239 21.44 3.83 9.76
C GLU A 239 22.76 3.09 9.52
N ILE A 240 22.85 2.34 8.42
CA ILE A 240 24.07 1.64 8.04
C ILE A 240 25.20 2.63 7.74
N ALA A 241 24.93 3.69 6.98
CA ALA A 241 25.90 4.74 6.67
C ALA A 241 26.35 5.48 7.93
N LEU A 242 25.42 5.83 8.82
CA LEU A 242 25.73 6.49 10.08
C LEU A 242 26.64 5.61 10.96
N ALA A 243 26.33 4.32 11.09
CA ALA A 243 27.12 3.41 11.90
C ALA A 243 28.54 3.19 11.32
N ARG A 244 28.65 3.08 9.99
CA ARG A 244 29.89 2.66 9.32
C ARG A 244 30.78 3.79 8.86
N GLY A 245 30.25 4.94 8.45
CA GLY A 245 31.02 6.12 8.03
C GLY A 245 30.66 7.42 8.74
N GLY A 246 29.74 7.38 9.70
CA GLY A 246 29.39 8.53 10.51
C GLY A 246 28.54 9.55 9.75
N GLU A 247 28.54 10.78 10.26
CA GLU A 247 27.71 11.87 9.73
C GLU A 247 28.06 12.25 8.28
N HIS A 248 29.32 12.10 7.87
CA HIS A 248 29.74 12.45 6.52
C HIS A 248 29.09 11.56 5.46
N GLU A 249 29.18 10.24 5.60
CA GLU A 249 28.58 9.28 4.66
C GLU A 249 27.05 9.38 4.68
N LEU A 250 26.46 9.66 5.84
CA LEU A 250 25.03 9.96 5.94
C LEU A 250 24.65 11.22 5.13
N ARG A 251 25.49 12.25 5.17
CA ARG A 251 25.28 13.50 4.44
C ARG A 251 25.38 13.29 2.92
N GLU A 252 26.29 12.41 2.49
CA GLU A 252 26.43 12.02 1.07
C GLU A 252 25.23 11.27 0.53
N LEU A 253 24.52 10.47 1.35
CA LEU A 253 23.27 9.83 0.95
C LEU A 253 22.16 10.87 0.66
N THR A 254 22.24 12.04 1.29
CA THR A 254 21.28 13.11 1.02
C THR A 254 21.71 13.82 -0.26
N ALA A 255 20.82 13.83 -1.27
CA ALA A 255 21.09 14.55 -2.50
C ALA A 255 21.47 16.01 -2.19
N PRO A 256 22.59 16.53 -2.73
CA PRO A 256 22.94 17.92 -2.53
C PRO A 256 21.85 18.80 -3.12
N GLN A 257 21.50 19.89 -2.43
CA GLN A 257 20.53 20.84 -2.95
C GLN A 257 21.10 21.51 -4.20
N ILE A 258 20.53 21.21 -5.37
CA ILE A 258 20.89 21.87 -6.63
C ILE A 258 20.13 23.19 -6.70
N ARG A 259 20.87 24.31 -6.78
CA ARG A 259 20.30 25.65 -6.95
C ARG A 259 20.64 26.18 -8.34
N THR A 260 19.69 26.86 -8.97
CA THR A 260 19.90 27.55 -10.25
C THR A 260 20.57 28.91 -10.02
N VAL A 261 21.43 29.31 -10.95
CA VAL A 261 22.11 30.63 -10.92
C VAL A 261 21.47 31.63 -11.89
N MET A 262 20.35 31.28 -12.54
CA MET A 262 19.76 32.07 -13.62
C MET A 262 19.25 33.45 -13.16
N ASP A 263 18.75 33.52 -11.94
CA ASP A 263 18.15 34.74 -11.38
C ASP A 263 19.19 35.65 -10.69
N LEU A 264 20.42 35.17 -10.49
CA LEU A 264 21.49 35.93 -9.85
C LEU A 264 22.13 36.90 -10.83
N GLU A 265 22.23 38.19 -10.56
CA GLU A 265 23.02 39.10 -11.38
C GLU A 265 24.53 38.82 -11.27
N ALA A 266 25.30 39.26 -12.27
CA ALA A 266 26.76 39.13 -12.20
C ALA A 266 27.27 39.97 -11.03
N TYR A 267 28.20 39.41 -10.23
CA TYR A 267 28.76 40.06 -9.04
C TYR A 267 27.82 40.15 -7.82
N GLU A 268 26.59 39.61 -7.90
CA GLU A 268 25.67 39.55 -6.76
C GLU A 268 26.15 38.58 -5.67
N ILE A 269 26.69 37.43 -6.09
CA ILE A 269 27.30 36.46 -5.18
C ILE A 269 28.68 36.08 -5.71
N VAL A 270 29.69 36.27 -4.86
CA VAL A 270 31.07 35.86 -5.13
C VAL A 270 31.46 34.68 -4.23
N ASN A 271 32.10 33.69 -4.84
CA ASN A 271 32.69 32.55 -4.15
C ASN A 271 34.19 32.80 -3.93
N GLY A 272 34.66 32.56 -2.71
CA GLY A 272 36.07 32.65 -2.35
C GLY A 272 36.61 31.27 -2.08
N ASP A 273 37.73 30.92 -2.72
CA ASP A 273 38.36 29.62 -2.53
C ASP A 273 39.89 29.71 -2.58
N GLY A 274 40.53 28.84 -1.82
CA GLY A 274 41.98 28.75 -1.69
C GLY A 274 42.55 27.55 -2.44
N TYR A 275 43.74 27.70 -3.00
CA TYR A 275 44.43 26.62 -3.69
C TYR A 275 45.90 26.56 -3.34
N GLN A 276 46.36 25.39 -2.89
CA GLN A 276 47.78 25.09 -2.76
C GLN A 276 48.32 24.51 -4.06
N HIS A 277 49.24 25.23 -4.70
CA HIS A 277 49.85 24.78 -5.96
C HIS A 277 50.66 23.51 -5.77
N ASN A 278 50.57 22.58 -6.73
CA ASN A 278 51.41 21.38 -6.81
C ASN A 278 52.73 21.66 -7.56
N VAL A 279 53.27 22.87 -7.45
CA VAL A 279 54.50 23.33 -8.11
C VAL A 279 55.41 23.97 -7.06
N PHE A 280 56.70 23.64 -7.09
CA PHE A 280 57.72 24.28 -6.25
C PHE A 280 58.22 25.56 -6.94
N VAL A 281 58.28 26.64 -6.19
CA VAL A 281 58.67 27.97 -6.66
C VAL A 281 59.72 28.57 -5.72
N ASP A 282 60.80 29.08 -6.30
CA ASP A 282 61.79 29.87 -5.58
C ASP A 282 61.20 31.26 -5.29
N TRP A 283 60.73 31.45 -4.05
CA TRP A 283 59.97 32.65 -3.66
C TRP A 283 60.82 33.72 -2.96
N TYR A 284 61.82 33.30 -2.17
CA TYR A 284 62.66 34.21 -1.41
C TYR A 284 64.04 34.33 -2.05
N GLU A 285 64.52 35.56 -2.23
CA GLU A 285 65.85 35.84 -2.80
C GLU A 285 67.01 35.43 -1.85
N ASP A 286 66.72 35.24 -0.56
CA ASP A 286 67.69 34.89 0.49
C ASP A 286 68.18 33.42 0.45
N GLY A 287 67.85 32.67 -0.61
CA GLY A 287 68.28 31.27 -0.77
C GLY A 287 67.54 30.25 0.10
N ARG A 288 66.35 30.61 0.63
CA ARG A 288 65.48 29.65 1.33
C ARG A 288 64.97 28.57 0.36
N PRO A 289 64.63 27.36 0.87
CA PRO A 289 64.12 26.30 0.02
C PRO A 289 62.87 26.73 -0.77
N PRO A 290 62.71 26.25 -2.01
CA PRO A 290 61.51 26.49 -2.81
C PRO A 290 60.26 26.05 -2.05
N ILE A 291 59.21 26.86 -2.15
CA ILE A 291 57.93 26.62 -1.48
C ILE A 291 56.85 26.24 -2.49
N ARG A 292 55.75 25.68 -1.98
CA ARG A 292 54.51 25.52 -2.74
C ARG A 292 53.61 26.71 -2.43
N PRO A 293 53.45 27.69 -3.35
CA PRO A 293 52.67 28.87 -3.07
C PRO A 293 51.19 28.53 -2.91
N LYS A 294 50.46 29.41 -2.25
CA LYS A 294 49.01 29.32 -2.10
C LYS A 294 48.38 30.52 -2.76
N THR A 295 47.21 30.33 -3.33
CA THR A 295 46.49 31.39 -4.03
C THR A 295 45.06 31.40 -3.58
N TRP A 296 44.59 32.59 -3.21
CA TRP A 296 43.19 32.84 -2.97
C TRP A 296 42.56 33.41 -4.24
N PHE A 297 41.41 32.86 -4.64
CA PHE A 297 40.64 33.30 -5.79
C PHE A 297 39.28 33.84 -5.36
N TRP A 298 38.82 34.89 -6.04
CA TRP A 298 37.42 35.30 -6.03
C TRP A 298 36.79 34.98 -7.39
N GLN A 299 35.69 34.24 -7.38
CA GLN A 299 34.95 33.82 -8.57
C GLN A 299 33.51 34.32 -8.51
N ASP A 300 33.00 34.88 -9.60
CA ASP A 300 31.57 35.18 -9.73
C ASP A 300 30.74 33.90 -9.87
N VAL A 301 29.68 33.75 -9.06
CA VAL A 301 28.87 32.52 -9.04
C VAL A 301 28.02 32.38 -10.32
N ARG A 302 27.52 33.48 -10.89
CA ARG A 302 26.69 33.46 -12.11
C ARG A 302 27.54 33.06 -13.33
N THR A 303 28.61 33.81 -13.60
CA THR A 303 29.40 33.68 -14.84
C THR A 303 30.58 32.70 -14.73
N ARG A 304 30.93 32.26 -13.52
CA ARG A 304 32.12 31.43 -13.21
C ARG A 304 33.46 32.10 -13.53
N ARG A 305 33.45 33.39 -13.87
CA ARG A 305 34.66 34.15 -14.13
C ARG A 305 35.45 34.36 -12.84
N ILE A 306 36.76 34.10 -12.89
CA ILE A 306 37.69 34.52 -11.84
C ILE A 306 37.84 36.04 -11.94
N LEU A 307 37.45 36.73 -10.87
CA LEU A 307 37.42 38.19 -10.78
C LEU A 307 38.79 38.71 -10.35
N SER A 308 39.37 38.12 -9.31
CA SER A 308 40.68 38.51 -8.78
C SER A 308 41.34 37.35 -8.06
N TYR A 309 42.65 37.48 -7.82
CA TYR A 309 43.41 36.54 -7.03
C TYR A 309 44.60 37.21 -6.33
N CYS A 310 45.09 36.57 -5.28
CA CYS A 310 46.34 36.92 -4.60
C CYS A 310 47.13 35.65 -4.32
N VAL A 311 48.41 35.66 -4.68
CA VAL A 311 49.36 34.55 -4.47
C VAL A 311 50.31 34.98 -3.39
N ASP A 312 50.60 34.09 -2.43
CA ASP A 312 51.63 34.32 -1.42
C ASP A 312 52.05 32.98 -0.76
N ASP A 313 53.00 33.02 0.18
CA ASP A 313 53.78 31.86 0.62
C ASP A 313 53.02 30.85 1.51
N SER A 314 52.02 31.32 2.25
CA SER A 314 51.29 30.61 3.31
C SER A 314 49.82 31.06 3.34
N GLU A 315 48.88 30.26 3.84
CA GLU A 315 47.49 30.71 3.92
C GLU A 315 47.33 31.79 5.01
N ASN A 316 46.96 33.00 4.63
CA ASN A 316 46.79 34.11 5.57
C ASN A 316 45.61 35.03 5.19
N GLY A 317 45.15 35.82 6.17
CA GLY A 317 44.05 36.77 5.95
C GLY A 317 44.41 37.92 5.00
N ASP A 318 45.70 38.24 4.86
CA ASP A 318 46.17 39.30 3.98
C ASP A 318 45.97 38.95 2.51
N GLN A 319 46.15 37.68 2.10
CA GLN A 319 45.83 37.21 0.75
C GLN A 319 44.36 37.44 0.40
N ILE A 320 43.47 37.06 1.31
CA ILE A 320 42.02 37.25 1.14
C ILE A 320 41.74 38.74 1.01
N ARG A 321 42.27 39.56 1.92
CA ARG A 321 42.10 41.02 1.93
C ARG A 321 42.61 41.68 0.65
N GLN A 322 43.80 41.30 0.18
CA GLN A 322 44.40 41.87 -1.04
C GLN A 322 43.63 41.44 -2.29
N ALA A 323 43.20 40.18 -2.37
CA ALA A 323 42.34 39.71 -3.46
C ALA A 323 41.01 40.48 -3.46
N THR A 324 40.35 40.63 -2.31
CA THR A 324 39.11 41.41 -2.18
C THR A 324 39.32 42.87 -2.59
N LEU A 325 40.41 43.51 -2.15
CA LEU A 325 40.72 44.89 -2.53
C LEU A 325 40.91 45.04 -4.05
N ARG A 326 41.61 44.09 -4.70
CA ARG A 326 41.78 44.06 -6.16
C ARG A 326 40.45 43.89 -6.87
N MET A 327 39.59 43.01 -6.36
CA MET A 327 38.26 42.75 -6.90
C MET A 327 37.40 44.02 -6.90
N ILE A 328 37.32 44.71 -5.76
CA ILE A 328 36.52 45.93 -5.57
C ILE A 328 37.08 47.05 -6.45
N LYS A 329 38.41 47.29 -6.42
CA LYS A 329 39.04 48.33 -7.24
C LYS A 329 38.80 48.17 -8.75
N GLN A 330 38.67 46.95 -9.24
CA GLN A 330 38.50 46.69 -10.66
C GLN A 330 37.05 46.72 -11.13
N TYR A 331 36.09 46.30 -10.29
CA TYR A 331 34.70 46.05 -10.70
C TYR A 331 33.63 46.81 -9.92
N GLY A 332 33.94 47.43 -8.77
CA GLY A 332 32.97 48.20 -7.97
C GLY A 332 33.17 48.04 -6.48
#